data_AF-A0A9Q0WCQ1-F1
#
_entry.id   AF-A0A9Q0WCQ1-F1
#
_cell.length_a   1.000
_cell.length_b   1.000
_cell.length_c   1.000
_cell.angle_alpha   90.00
_cell.angle_beta   90.00
_cell.angle_gamma   90.00
#
_symmetry.space_group_name_H-M   'P 1'
#
loop_
_entity.id
_entity.type
_entity.pdbx_description
1 polymer ?
#
loop_
_entity_poly.entity_id
_entity_poly.type
_entity_poly.pdbx_seq_one_letter_code
_entity_poly.pdbx_strand_id
1 'polypeptide(L)'
;MHTCAPPHHFASLKFPELHCSSKLHNLQVLWSFGLSKRNFKVFAVAASSSSSMSEASNYIPAAPIFLPDGPWQQIPGGVTAAKGFKATGIFGGLRAKGEKPDLALVTCDVDATAAGVFTTNMVAAAPVLYCKNALDISKTARAVLINAGQANAATGDVGYQDVLESAGALAMVYNLRADISIS
;
A
#
# COMPACT_ATOMS: atom_id res chain seq x y z
N MET A 1 4.75 -17.62 37.02
CA MET A 1 3.36 -17.41 36.59
C MET A 1 3.21 -15.97 36.14
N HIS A 2 3.20 -15.68 34.85
CA HIS A 2 2.54 -14.52 34.22
C HIS A 2 2.51 -14.77 32.71
N THR A 3 1.36 -14.48 32.14
CA THR A 3 0.73 -15.14 30.99
C THR A 3 1.23 -14.68 29.62
N CYS A 4 1.37 -15.64 28.71
CA CYS A 4 1.59 -15.43 27.27
C CYS A 4 0.50 -14.53 26.66
N ALA A 5 0.91 -13.52 25.89
CA ALA A 5 0.03 -12.85 24.94
C ALA A 5 -0.23 -13.79 23.73
N PRO A 6 -1.46 -13.89 23.22
CA PRO A 6 -1.81 -14.82 22.14
C PRO A 6 -1.26 -14.38 20.77
N PRO A 7 -1.08 -15.30 19.81
CA PRO A 7 -0.54 -15.00 18.50
C PRO A 7 -1.66 -14.56 17.52
N HIS A 8 -1.31 -13.65 16.61
CA HIS A 8 -2.10 -13.24 15.43
C HIS A 8 -3.40 -12.44 15.68
N HIS A 9 -3.27 -11.14 16.00
CA HIS A 9 -4.34 -10.19 15.69
C HIS A 9 -4.12 -9.61 14.29
N PHE A 10 -4.75 -10.23 13.29
CA PHE A 10 -4.99 -9.60 12.00
C PHE A 10 -6.16 -8.63 12.20
N ALA A 11 -5.91 -7.33 12.20
CA ALA A 11 -6.99 -6.35 12.23
C ALA A 11 -7.65 -6.32 10.83
N SER A 12 -8.81 -6.97 10.70
CA SER A 12 -9.65 -6.85 9.50
C SER A 12 -10.18 -5.41 9.44
N LEU A 13 -9.61 -4.61 8.54
CA LEU A 13 -10.15 -3.30 8.19
C LEU A 13 -11.40 -3.52 7.35
N LYS A 14 -12.58 -3.30 7.94
CA LYS A 14 -13.83 -3.21 7.19
C LYS A 14 -13.88 -1.85 6.49
N PHE A 15 -13.86 -1.87 5.16
CA PHE A 15 -14.23 -0.71 4.36
C PHE A 15 -15.74 -0.46 4.54
N PRO A 16 -16.20 0.78 4.78
CA PRO A 16 -17.62 1.07 4.71
C PRO A 16 -18.12 0.82 3.28
N GLU A 17 -19.14 -0.02 3.15
CA GLU A 17 -19.87 -0.17 1.89
C GLU A 17 -20.39 1.20 1.47
N LEU A 18 -19.98 1.68 0.30
CA LEU A 18 -20.60 2.83 -0.34
C LEU A 18 -22.02 2.40 -0.75
N HIS A 19 -23.00 2.68 0.11
CA HIS A 19 -24.40 2.58 -0.22
C HIS A 19 -24.75 3.62 -1.29
N CYS A 20 -24.97 3.13 -2.51
CA CYS A 20 -25.53 3.90 -3.61
C CYS A 20 -27.01 4.15 -3.32
N SER A 21 -27.33 5.26 -2.66
CA SER A 21 -28.71 5.72 -2.52
C SER A 21 -29.04 6.65 -3.69
N SER A 22 -29.86 6.12 -4.59
CA SER A 22 -30.46 6.84 -5.71
C SER A 22 -31.50 7.82 -5.18
N LYS A 23 -31.17 9.11 -5.14
CA LYS A 23 -32.08 10.26 -5.31
C LYS A 23 -31.30 11.55 -5.08
N LEU A 24 -31.05 12.30 -6.15
CA LEU A 24 -31.10 13.76 -6.17
C LEU A 24 -31.18 14.18 -7.65
N HIS A 25 -32.37 14.59 -8.05
CA HIS A 25 -32.63 15.26 -9.31
C HIS A 25 -32.10 16.70 -9.23
N ASN A 26 -31.68 17.21 -10.39
CA ASN A 26 -31.34 18.62 -10.69
C ASN A 26 -30.06 19.18 -10.07
N LEU A 27 -28.97 19.02 -10.82
CA LEU A 27 -28.09 20.13 -11.21
C LEU A 27 -27.29 19.73 -12.45
N GLN A 28 -27.68 20.29 -13.60
CA GLN A 28 -26.89 20.24 -14.82
C GLN A 28 -25.69 21.16 -14.65
N VAL A 29 -24.49 20.59 -14.54
CA VAL A 29 -23.25 21.29 -14.89
C VAL A 29 -22.44 20.40 -15.81
N LEU A 30 -22.23 20.94 -16.99
CA LEU A 30 -21.66 20.37 -18.20
C LEU A 30 -20.13 20.43 -18.13
N TRP A 31 -19.46 19.31 -17.83
CA TRP A 31 -18.06 19.06 -18.24
C TRP A 31 -17.88 17.58 -18.55
N SER A 32 -17.78 17.26 -19.83
CA SER A 32 -17.41 15.93 -20.33
C SER A 32 -15.88 15.79 -20.26
N PHE A 33 -15.36 15.26 -19.16
CA PHE A 33 -14.04 14.62 -19.16
C PHE A 33 -14.25 13.12 -19.38
N GLY A 34 -13.65 12.59 -20.45
CA GLY A 34 -13.71 11.19 -20.81
C GLY A 34 -13.19 10.31 -19.68
N LEU A 35 -14.11 9.74 -18.91
CA LEU A 35 -13.86 8.65 -17.97
C LEU A 35 -13.16 7.50 -18.70
N SER A 36 -11.90 7.25 -18.39
CA SER A 36 -11.30 5.93 -18.61
C SER A 36 -12.01 4.97 -17.65
N LYS A 37 -12.99 4.23 -18.19
CA LYS A 37 -13.75 3.19 -17.48
C LYS A 37 -12.83 2.03 -17.08
N ARG A 38 -12.07 2.17 -15.99
CA ARG A 38 -11.50 1.02 -15.29
C ARG A 38 -12.26 0.85 -13.97
N ASN A 39 -13.30 0.03 -14.01
CA ASN A 39 -14.01 -0.42 -12.82
C ASN A 39 -13.08 -1.32 -12.01
N PHE A 40 -12.52 -0.82 -10.92
CA PHE A 40 -11.85 -1.66 -9.92
C PHE A 40 -12.91 -2.44 -9.16
N LYS A 41 -13.07 -3.72 -9.50
CA LYS A 41 -13.98 -4.63 -8.79
C LYS A 41 -13.18 -5.40 -7.74
N VAL A 42 -13.26 -4.96 -6.49
CA VAL A 42 -12.62 -5.63 -5.34
C VAL A 42 -13.46 -6.85 -4.95
N PHE A 43 -12.86 -8.04 -4.97
CA PHE A 43 -13.48 -9.26 -4.45
C PHE A 43 -12.80 -9.65 -3.13
N ALA A 44 -13.59 -9.77 -2.06
CA ALA A 44 -13.12 -10.34 -0.80
C ALA A 44 -13.34 -11.86 -0.83
N VAL A 45 -12.27 -12.64 -0.75
CA VAL A 45 -12.34 -14.11 -0.59
C VAL A 45 -11.86 -14.45 0.83
N ALA A 46 -12.76 -14.99 1.64
CA ALA A 46 -12.40 -15.70 2.86
C ALA A 46 -12.13 -17.17 2.49
N ALA A 47 -10.88 -17.60 2.61
CA ALA A 47 -10.53 -19.00 2.38
C ALA A 47 -10.52 -19.76 3.72
N SER A 48 -11.41 -20.73 3.84
CA SER A 48 -11.37 -21.77 4.86
C SER A 48 -11.34 -23.13 4.17
N SER A 49 -10.16 -23.77 4.11
CA SER A 49 -10.04 -25.22 4.11
C SER A 49 -8.58 -25.66 4.09
N SER A 50 -8.27 -26.54 5.02
CA SER A 50 -7.14 -27.44 5.08
C SER A 50 -6.95 -28.26 3.80
N SER A 51 -5.72 -28.31 3.29
CA SER A 51 -5.27 -29.37 2.39
C SER A 51 -3.76 -29.57 2.51
N SER A 52 -3.38 -30.84 2.60
CA SER A 52 -2.05 -31.44 2.68
C SER A 52 -0.96 -30.75 1.86
N MET A 53 0.16 -30.47 2.52
CA MET A 53 1.36 -29.87 1.92
C MET A 53 2.12 -30.91 1.09
N SER A 54 2.44 -30.56 -0.15
CA SER A 54 3.47 -31.23 -0.97
C SER A 54 4.40 -30.18 -1.59
N GLU A 55 5.68 -30.29 -1.21
CA GLU A 55 6.91 -29.91 -1.89
C GLU A 55 7.00 -28.63 -2.75
N ALA A 56 7.84 -27.72 -2.26
CA ALA A 56 8.74 -26.79 -2.93
C ALA A 56 8.70 -26.59 -4.46
N SER A 57 8.76 -25.32 -4.88
CA SER A 57 9.80 -24.89 -5.85
C SER A 57 10.25 -23.42 -5.80
N ASN A 58 9.73 -22.55 -4.92
CA ASN A 58 10.12 -21.12 -4.89
C ASN A 58 10.34 -20.54 -3.48
N TYR A 59 10.73 -21.36 -2.49
CA TYR A 59 11.07 -20.85 -1.17
C TYR A 59 12.51 -20.35 -1.15
N ILE A 60 12.70 -19.04 -1.34
CA ILE A 60 13.97 -18.38 -1.01
C ILE A 60 13.96 -18.18 0.50
N PRO A 61 14.86 -18.82 1.27
CA PRO A 61 14.94 -18.58 2.70
C PRO A 61 15.24 -17.10 2.95
N ALA A 62 14.66 -16.54 4.02
CA ALA A 62 15.01 -15.18 4.42
C ALA A 62 16.52 -15.06 4.51
N ALA A 63 17.09 -14.05 3.85
CA ALA A 63 18.53 -13.82 3.87
C ALA A 63 18.99 -13.76 5.32
N PRO A 64 20.13 -14.39 5.67
CA PRO A 64 20.69 -14.29 7.01
C PRO A 64 20.89 -12.81 7.35
N ILE A 65 20.37 -12.43 8.52
CA ILE A 65 20.45 -11.06 9.01
C ILE A 65 21.88 -10.83 9.51
N PHE A 66 22.70 -10.17 8.71
CA PHE A 66 24.05 -9.74 9.11
C PHE A 66 23.96 -8.45 9.92
N LEU A 67 23.37 -8.50 11.12
CA LEU A 67 23.43 -7.39 12.06
C LEU A 67 24.72 -7.54 12.90
N PRO A 68 25.52 -6.47 13.04
CA PRO A 68 26.63 -6.49 14.00
C PRO A 68 26.09 -6.60 15.43
N ASP A 69 26.91 -7.14 16.34
CA ASP A 69 26.59 -7.15 17.76
C ASP A 69 26.50 -5.71 18.31
N GLY A 70 25.52 -5.43 19.17
CA GLY A 70 25.35 -4.13 19.80
C GLY A 70 24.15 -4.08 20.75
N PRO A 71 23.83 -2.91 21.33
CA PRO A 71 22.75 -2.74 22.31
C PRO A 71 21.35 -2.72 21.66
N TRP A 72 21.09 -3.62 20.72
CA TRP A 72 19.83 -3.75 20.02
C TRP A 72 19.35 -5.20 20.04
N GLN A 73 18.03 -5.37 20.04
CA GLN A 73 17.36 -6.66 20.02
C GLN A 73 16.37 -6.69 18.86
N GLN A 74 16.36 -7.79 18.11
CA GLN A 74 15.36 -8.00 17.07
C GLN A 74 13.98 -8.23 17.69
N ILE A 75 12.98 -7.51 17.18
CA ILE A 75 11.58 -7.65 17.60
C ILE A 75 10.80 -8.35 16.47
N PRO A 76 10.00 -9.39 16.77
CA PRO A 76 9.15 -10.03 15.77
C PRO A 76 8.03 -9.07 15.31
N GLY A 77 7.52 -9.25 14.08
CA GLY A 77 6.35 -8.51 13.58
C GLY A 77 6.58 -7.50 12.46
N GLY A 78 7.81 -7.41 11.92
CA GLY A 78 8.11 -6.61 10.73
C GLY A 78 7.73 -5.12 10.88
N VAL A 79 7.15 -4.52 9.84
CA VAL A 79 6.78 -3.09 9.84
C VAL A 79 5.72 -2.72 10.88
N THR A 80 4.93 -3.67 11.37
CA THR A 80 3.89 -3.46 12.39
C THR A 80 4.39 -3.69 13.82
N ALA A 81 5.67 -4.02 14.01
CA ALA A 81 6.24 -4.18 15.35
C ALA A 81 6.28 -2.85 16.11
N ALA A 82 6.47 -1.74 15.40
CA ALA A 82 6.41 -0.40 15.96
C ALA A 82 4.95 0.02 16.25
N LYS A 83 4.72 0.63 17.42
CA LYS A 83 3.39 1.12 17.82
C LYS A 83 2.88 2.16 16.83
N GLY A 84 1.59 2.08 16.51
CA GLY A 84 0.91 3.02 15.60
C GLY A 84 1.03 2.68 14.12
N PHE A 85 1.85 1.70 13.73
CA PHE A 85 1.94 1.23 12.35
C PHE A 85 0.98 0.06 12.09
N LYS A 86 0.28 0.13 10.96
CA LYS A 86 -0.62 -0.92 10.45
C LYS A 86 -0.23 -1.23 9.02
N ALA A 87 -0.37 -2.48 8.61
CA ALA A 87 -0.10 -2.89 7.25
C ALA A 87 -1.13 -3.90 6.77
N THR A 88 -1.47 -3.85 5.49
CA THR A 88 -2.32 -4.85 4.84
C THR A 88 -1.85 -5.09 3.41
N GLY A 89 -2.12 -6.28 2.88
CA GLY A 89 -1.84 -6.66 1.50
C GLY A 89 -3.08 -7.27 0.87
N ILE A 90 -3.42 -6.84 -0.34
CA ILE A 90 -4.58 -7.30 -1.10
C ILE A 90 -4.19 -7.65 -2.55
N PHE A 91 -5.10 -8.34 -3.23
CA PHE A 91 -5.02 -8.57 -4.67
C PHE A 91 -5.64 -7.37 -5.39
N GLY A 92 -4.80 -6.45 -5.87
CA GLY A 92 -5.15 -5.32 -6.72
C GLY A 92 -5.26 -5.66 -8.21
N GLY A 93 -4.80 -6.85 -8.63
CA GLY A 93 -4.95 -7.35 -9.99
C GLY A 93 -3.98 -6.73 -11.00
N LEU A 94 -2.85 -6.21 -10.51
CA LEU A 94 -1.76 -5.68 -11.32
C LEU A 94 -0.88 -6.80 -11.89
N ARG A 95 -0.80 -7.93 -11.19
CA ARG A 95 -0.14 -9.13 -11.68
C ARG A 95 -1.15 -10.04 -12.40
N ALA A 96 -0.82 -10.44 -13.62
CA ALA A 96 -1.71 -11.26 -14.47
C ALA A 96 -2.08 -12.62 -13.86
N LYS A 97 -1.14 -13.27 -13.16
CA LYS A 97 -1.34 -14.55 -12.45
C LYS A 97 -0.49 -14.60 -11.19
N GLY A 98 -0.97 -15.25 -10.15
CA GLY A 98 -0.15 -15.68 -9.01
C GLY A 98 -0.88 -15.65 -7.67
N GLU A 99 -0.29 -16.31 -6.70
CA GLU A 99 -0.91 -16.61 -5.40
C GLU A 99 -0.62 -15.57 -4.31
N LYS A 100 0.22 -14.56 -4.60
CA LYS A 100 0.63 -13.53 -3.63
C LYS A 100 -0.15 -12.21 -3.82
N PRO A 101 -0.49 -11.47 -2.75
CA PRO A 101 -0.96 -10.09 -2.89
C PRO A 101 0.00 -9.23 -3.73
N ASP A 102 -0.53 -8.26 -4.46
CA ASP A 102 0.22 -7.38 -5.37
C ASP A 102 -0.05 -5.88 -5.13
N LEU A 103 -0.82 -5.56 -4.10
CA LEU A 103 -0.97 -4.22 -3.57
C LEU A 103 -0.85 -4.27 -2.04
N ALA A 104 -0.05 -3.40 -1.46
CA ALA A 104 0.15 -3.29 -0.03
C ALA A 104 -0.02 -1.85 0.42
N LEU A 105 -0.50 -1.68 1.64
CA LEU A 105 -0.67 -0.39 2.28
C LEU A 105 -0.07 -0.45 3.67
N VAL A 106 0.78 0.52 3.99
CA VAL A 106 1.29 0.77 5.33
C VAL A 106 0.78 2.12 5.80
N THR A 107 0.22 2.20 7.01
CA THR A 107 -0.30 3.45 7.57
C THR A 107 0.25 3.67 8.98
N CYS A 108 0.37 4.94 9.38
CA CYS A 108 0.65 5.36 10.74
C CYS A 108 -0.53 6.15 11.32
N ASP A 109 -0.85 5.89 12.58
CA ASP A 109 -1.91 6.59 13.31
C ASP A 109 -1.60 8.09 13.47
N VAL A 110 -0.32 8.48 13.46
CA VAL A 110 0.16 9.87 13.57
C VAL A 110 1.05 10.25 12.38
N ASP A 111 1.30 11.54 12.18
CA ASP A 111 2.31 12.03 11.24
C ASP A 111 3.69 11.48 11.64
N ALA A 112 4.21 10.52 10.87
CA ALA A 112 5.49 9.89 11.14
C ALA A 112 6.60 10.60 10.37
N THR A 113 7.73 10.90 11.04
CA THR A 113 8.92 11.43 10.37
C THR A 113 9.35 10.46 9.28
N ALA A 114 9.47 10.96 8.04
CA ALA A 114 9.77 10.16 6.88
C ALA A 114 11.09 10.58 6.24
N ALA A 115 11.85 9.60 5.79
CA ALA A 115 13.07 9.79 5.01
C ALA A 115 13.13 8.69 3.94
N GLY A 116 13.70 9.01 2.79
CA GLY A 116 13.79 8.10 1.65
C GLY A 116 15.08 8.32 0.88
N VAL A 117 15.68 7.22 0.46
CA VAL A 117 16.77 7.21 -0.51
C VAL A 117 16.27 6.56 -1.78
N PHE A 118 16.52 7.24 -2.90
CA PHE A 118 15.99 6.87 -4.20
C PHE A 118 17.11 6.45 -5.13
N THR A 119 16.75 5.71 -6.18
CA THR A 119 17.72 5.29 -7.20
C THR A 119 18.40 6.51 -7.83
N THR A 120 19.70 6.37 -8.14
CA THR A 120 20.47 7.36 -8.90
C THR A 120 20.40 7.12 -10.41
N ASN A 121 19.69 6.07 -10.85
CA ASN A 121 19.51 5.79 -12.26
C ASN A 121 18.74 6.93 -12.95
N MET A 122 19.21 7.35 -14.12
CA MET A 122 18.57 8.38 -14.94
C MET A 122 17.14 8.00 -15.35
N VAL A 123 16.86 6.71 -15.51
CA VAL A 123 15.53 6.18 -15.87
C VAL A 123 14.75 5.83 -14.60
N ALA A 124 14.47 6.84 -13.77
CA ALA A 124 13.64 6.67 -12.58
C ALA A 124 12.16 6.50 -12.96
N ALA A 125 11.45 5.62 -12.24
CA ALA A 125 10.02 5.41 -12.43
C ALA A 125 9.21 6.62 -11.94
N ALA A 126 7.99 6.79 -12.46
CA ALA A 126 7.07 7.85 -12.02
C ALA A 126 6.87 7.90 -10.48
N PRO A 127 6.63 6.78 -9.76
CA PRO A 127 6.47 6.81 -8.30
C PRO A 127 7.73 7.26 -7.56
N VAL A 128 8.92 6.95 -8.08
CA VAL A 128 10.19 7.40 -7.48
C VAL A 128 10.30 8.92 -7.52
N LEU A 129 9.99 9.53 -8.68
CA LEU A 129 10.02 10.98 -8.85
C LEU A 129 8.99 11.67 -7.94
N TYR A 130 7.78 11.10 -7.83
CA TYR A 130 6.74 11.58 -6.94
C TYR A 130 7.17 11.52 -5.46
N CYS A 131 7.63 10.36 -4.99
CA CYS A 131 8.07 10.17 -3.60
C CYS A 131 9.19 11.14 -3.21
N LYS A 132 10.14 11.38 -4.11
CA LYS A 132 11.21 12.34 -3.89
C LYS A 132 10.65 13.75 -3.67
N ASN A 133 9.77 14.20 -4.55
CA ASN A 133 9.13 15.51 -4.43
C ASN A 133 8.28 15.62 -3.14
N ALA A 134 7.50 14.58 -2.81
CA ALA A 134 6.70 14.54 -1.59
C ALA A 134 7.56 14.71 -0.32
N LEU A 135 8.73 14.06 -0.25
CA LEU A 135 9.66 14.20 0.89
C LEU A 135 10.48 15.50 0.88
N ASP A 136 10.59 16.16 -0.27
CA ASP A 136 11.16 17.51 -0.36
C ASP A 136 10.18 18.55 0.21
N ILE A 137 8.87 18.37 -0.02
CA ILE A 137 7.80 19.24 0.47
C ILE A 137 7.49 18.98 1.96
N SER A 138 7.34 17.72 2.35
CA SER A 138 6.96 17.31 3.72
C SER A 138 8.03 16.44 4.36
N LYS A 139 8.27 16.65 5.67
CA LYS A 139 9.14 15.78 6.48
C LYS A 139 8.39 14.66 7.19
N THR A 140 7.08 14.58 6.98
CA THR A 140 6.23 13.55 7.57
C THR A 140 5.37 12.86 6.52
N ALA A 141 5.04 11.59 6.80
CA ALA A 141 4.11 10.79 6.03
C ALA A 141 3.19 9.98 6.96
N ARG A 142 1.98 9.68 6.50
CA ARG A 142 1.01 8.84 7.22
C ARG A 142 0.67 7.55 6.51
N ALA A 143 0.88 7.48 5.20
CA ALA A 143 0.57 6.29 4.44
C ALA A 143 1.56 6.07 3.29
N VAL A 144 1.86 4.80 3.03
CA VAL A 144 2.67 4.34 1.90
C VAL A 144 1.89 3.25 1.18
N LEU A 145 1.44 3.54 -0.04
CA LEU A 145 0.87 2.56 -0.96
C LEU A 145 2.00 1.95 -1.78
N ILE A 146 1.98 0.63 -1.94
CA ILE A 146 3.05 -0.12 -2.60
C ILE A 146 2.39 -1.11 -3.54
N ASN A 147 2.80 -1.11 -4.81
CA ASN A 147 2.33 -2.09 -5.76
C ASN A 147 3.44 -3.06 -6.18
N ALA A 148 3.04 -4.23 -6.66
CA ALA A 148 3.92 -5.22 -7.27
C ALA A 148 3.35 -5.66 -8.62
N GLY A 149 4.22 -6.16 -9.50
CA GLY A 149 3.84 -6.64 -10.83
C GLY A 149 3.82 -5.58 -11.92
N GLN A 150 3.71 -4.28 -11.58
CA GLN A 150 3.79 -3.17 -12.53
C GLN A 150 4.58 -2.01 -11.91
N ALA A 151 5.74 -1.67 -12.49
CA ALA A 151 6.67 -0.72 -11.86
C ALA A 151 6.35 0.77 -12.13
N ASN A 152 5.44 1.05 -13.06
CA ASN A 152 5.14 2.39 -13.57
C ASN A 152 6.39 3.17 -14.01
N ALA A 153 7.27 2.48 -14.74
CA ALA A 153 8.52 3.02 -15.28
C ALA A 153 8.40 3.27 -16.80
N ALA A 154 9.04 4.33 -17.29
CA ALA A 154 9.01 4.73 -18.71
C ALA A 154 7.59 4.93 -19.28
N THR A 155 6.66 5.38 -18.44
CA THR A 155 5.23 5.59 -18.75
C THR A 155 4.88 7.06 -19.05
N GLY A 156 5.85 7.97 -18.94
CA GLY A 156 5.68 9.40 -19.22
C GLY A 156 4.66 10.06 -18.28
N ASP A 157 4.04 11.13 -18.76
CA ASP A 157 3.12 11.97 -17.98
C ASP A 157 1.88 11.20 -17.50
N VAL A 158 1.41 10.24 -18.31
CA VAL A 158 0.28 9.38 -17.93
C VAL A 158 0.62 8.56 -16.69
N GLY A 159 1.82 7.99 -16.64
CA GLY A 159 2.28 7.26 -15.47
C GLY A 159 2.42 8.14 -14.23
N TYR A 160 2.87 9.39 -14.39
CA TYR A 160 2.92 10.34 -13.28
C TYR A 160 1.51 10.70 -12.78
N GLN A 161 0.56 10.89 -13.70
CA GLN A 161 -0.84 11.14 -13.37
C GLN A 161 -1.47 9.96 -12.60
N ASP A 162 -1.18 8.72 -12.98
CA ASP A 162 -1.64 7.52 -12.26
C ASP A 162 -1.15 7.53 -10.79
N VAL A 163 0.06 8.03 -10.52
CA VAL A 163 0.60 8.17 -9.15
C VAL A 163 -0.15 9.25 -8.38
N LEU A 164 -0.41 10.40 -9.00
CA LEU A 164 -1.17 11.48 -8.37
C LEU A 164 -2.60 11.05 -8.01
N GLU A 165 -3.26 10.32 -8.91
CA GLU A 165 -4.59 9.78 -8.67
C GLU A 165 -4.59 8.76 -7.53
N SER A 166 -3.60 7.88 -7.49
CA SER A 166 -3.45 6.88 -6.42
C SER A 166 -3.21 7.53 -5.05
N ALA A 167 -2.28 8.49 -4.98
CA ALA A 167 -2.00 9.23 -3.75
C ALA A 167 -3.19 10.09 -3.31
N GLY A 168 -3.88 10.74 -4.25
CA GLY A 168 -5.09 11.52 -3.99
C GLY A 168 -6.24 10.67 -3.49
N ALA A 169 -6.48 9.51 -4.10
CA ALA A 169 -7.49 8.56 -3.63
C ALA A 169 -7.19 8.07 -2.21
N LEU A 170 -5.93 7.75 -1.92
CA LEU A 170 -5.50 7.36 -0.58
C LEU A 170 -5.73 8.48 0.44
N ALA A 171 -5.37 9.72 0.08
CA ALA A 171 -5.57 10.87 0.92
C ALA A 171 -7.05 11.12 1.24
N MET A 172 -7.95 10.98 0.26
CA MET A 172 -9.38 11.10 0.47
C MET A 172 -9.93 10.02 1.41
N VAL A 173 -9.56 8.75 1.20
CA VAL A 173 -10.06 7.63 2.02
C VAL A 173 -9.61 7.72 3.47
N TYR A 174 -8.38 8.18 3.70
CA TYR A 174 -7.81 8.29 5.05
C TYR A 174 -7.95 9.69 5.67
N ASN A 175 -8.67 10.60 4.99
CA ASN A 175 -8.82 12.00 5.38
C ASN A 175 -7.46 12.65 5.71
N LEU A 176 -6.50 12.44 4.81
CA LEU A 176 -5.13 12.96 4.90
C LEU A 176 -4.97 14.15 3.96
N ARG A 177 -3.93 14.94 4.22
CA ARG A 177 -3.43 15.87 3.21
C ARG A 177 -2.70 15.08 2.11
N ALA A 178 -2.75 15.55 0.87
CA ALA A 178 -2.15 14.84 -0.26
C ALA A 178 -0.62 14.73 -0.13
N ASP A 179 0.03 15.70 0.50
CA ASP A 179 1.49 15.79 0.71
C ASP A 179 2.05 14.79 1.74
N ILE A 180 1.19 14.13 2.53
CA ILE A 180 1.59 13.12 3.52
C ILE A 180 1.31 11.68 3.08
N SER A 181 0.96 11.48 1.81
CA SER A 181 0.67 10.18 1.19
C SER A 181 1.73 9.83 0.14
N ILE A 182 2.40 8.69 0.32
CA ILE A 182 3.46 8.17 -0.54
C ILE A 182 2.88 6.98 -1.35
N SER A 183 3.25 6.86 -2.63
CA SER A 183 2.78 5.81 -3.54
C SER A 183 3.89 5.25 -4.41
#